data_AF-A0A382SRP2-F1
#
_entry.id   AF-A0A382SRP2-F1
#
_cell.length_a   1.000
_cell.length_b   1.000
_cell.length_c   1.000
_cell.angle_alpha   90.00
_cell.angle_beta   90.00
_cell.angle_gamma   90.00
#
_symmetry.space_group_name_H-M   'P 1'
#
loop_
_entity.id
_entity.type
_entity.pdbx_description
1 polymer ?
#
loop_
_entity_poly.entity_id
_entity_poly.type
_entity_poly.pdbx_seq_one_letter_code
_entity_poly.pdbx_strand_id
1 'polypeptide(L)'
;MDKLDPYYAMDNIQELLTITMEECGELIQQCSKLLRCRAPEGDVTEETLKKLTDEVGDVLCMIELLQKFKLITWDEVEERERVKLEKLKKYSNLEI
;
A
#
# COMPACT_ATOMS: atom_id res chain seq x y z
N MET A 1 13.23 31.24 -6.59
CA MET A 1 12.76 29.98 -5.99
C MET A 1 13.52 29.84 -4.69
N ASP A 2 12.92 30.34 -3.60
CA ASP A 2 13.56 30.30 -2.28
C ASP A 2 13.91 28.87 -1.91
N LYS A 3 15.15 28.70 -1.44
CA LYS A 3 15.64 27.41 -0.95
C LYS A 3 14.81 27.08 0.28
N LEU A 4 13.89 26.12 0.11
CA LEU A 4 13.21 25.47 1.23
C LEU A 4 14.29 24.98 2.21
N ASP A 5 14.16 25.34 3.48
CA ASP A 5 15.07 24.94 4.55
C ASP A 5 15.28 23.41 4.49
N PRO A 6 16.53 22.92 4.31
CA PRO A 6 16.80 21.49 4.16
C PRO A 6 16.43 20.67 5.41
N TYR A 7 16.32 21.29 6.58
CA TYR A 7 15.95 20.60 7.82
C TYR A 7 14.44 20.34 7.89
N TYR A 8 13.61 21.30 7.45
CA TYR A 8 12.15 21.17 7.40
C TYR A 8 11.69 20.10 6.38
N ALA A 9 12.50 19.84 5.35
CA ALA A 9 12.20 18.84 4.33
C ALA A 9 12.52 17.39 4.77
N MET A 10 13.53 17.18 5.63
CA MET A 10 13.86 15.82 6.09
C MET A 10 12.85 15.28 7.09
N ASP A 11 12.38 16.11 8.02
CA ASP A 11 11.41 15.68 9.03
C ASP A 11 10.07 15.29 8.38
N ASN A 12 9.60 16.06 7.39
CA ASN A 12 8.35 15.77 6.68
C ASN A 12 8.42 14.51 5.81
N ILE A 13 9.56 14.26 5.14
CA ILE A 13 9.75 13.03 4.35
C ILE A 13 9.93 11.83 5.28
N GLN A 14 10.63 11.99 6.40
CA GLN A 14 10.77 10.93 7.40
C GLN A 14 9.41 10.56 8.00
N GLU A 15 8.59 11.54 8.36
CA GLU A 15 7.22 11.31 8.85
C GLU A 15 6.37 10.62 7.79
N LEU A 16 6.36 11.13 6.55
CA LEU A 16 5.63 10.54 5.42
C LEU A 16 5.99 9.05 5.23
N LEU A 17 7.27 8.73 5.20
CA LEU A 17 7.74 7.35 5.03
C LEU A 17 7.47 6.50 6.28
N THR A 18 7.52 7.07 7.48
CA THR A 18 7.21 6.37 8.72
C THR A 18 5.74 5.96 8.76
N ILE A 19 4.82 6.88 8.48
CA ILE A 19 3.39 6.60 8.41
C ILE A 19 3.11 5.61 7.27
N THR A 20 3.75 5.78 6.09
CA THR A 20 3.59 4.82 4.98
C THR A 20 3.96 3.39 5.41
N MET A 21 5.02 3.21 6.20
CA MET A 21 5.40 1.91 6.76
C MET A 21 4.38 1.38 7.75
N GLU A 22 3.80 2.24 8.59
CA GLU A 22 2.75 1.90 9.56
C GLU A 22 1.52 1.34 8.83
N GLU A 23 0.97 2.07 7.86
CA GLU A 23 -0.21 1.65 7.08
C GLU A 23 0.04 0.34 6.31
N CYS A 24 1.23 0.15 5.76
CA CYS A 24 1.61 -1.12 5.14
C CYS A 24 1.62 -2.28 6.16
N GLY A 25 2.05 -2.00 7.40
CA GLY A 25 2.00 -2.95 8.51
C GLY A 25 0.57 -3.32 8.91
N GLU A 26 -0.35 -2.36 8.93
CA GLU A 26 -1.77 -2.59 9.23
C GLU A 26 -2.45 -3.41 8.12
N LEU A 27 -2.18 -3.09 6.84
CA LEU A 27 -2.66 -3.88 5.70
C LEU A 27 -2.14 -5.32 5.75
N ILE A 28 -0.88 -5.56 6.11
CA ILE A 28 -0.33 -6.92 6.32
C ILE A 28 -1.11 -7.66 7.41
N GLN A 29 -1.45 -6.97 8.51
CA GLN A 29 -2.21 -7.56 9.61
C GLN A 29 -3.63 -7.96 9.16
N GLN A 30 -4.34 -7.11 8.41
CA GLN A 30 -5.69 -7.46 7.92
C GLN A 30 -5.67 -8.56 6.86
N CYS A 31 -4.68 -8.56 5.95
CA CYS A 31 -4.46 -9.69 5.03
C CYS A 31 -4.30 -11.00 5.80
N SER A 32 -3.48 -10.98 6.86
CA SER A 32 -3.24 -12.15 7.71
C SER A 32 -4.49 -12.60 8.48
N LYS A 33 -5.32 -11.65 8.97
CA LYS A 33 -6.61 -11.96 9.61
C LYS A 33 -7.56 -12.63 8.62
N LEU A 34 -7.70 -12.08 7.41
CA LEU A 34 -8.57 -12.64 6.38
C LEU A 34 -8.16 -14.06 6.00
N LEU A 35 -6.86 -14.34 5.85
CA LEU A 35 -6.35 -15.68 5.56
C LEU A 35 -6.71 -16.68 6.67
N ARG A 36 -6.63 -16.27 7.95
CA ARG A 36 -7.04 -17.12 9.07
C ARG A 36 -8.54 -17.36 9.10
N CYS A 37 -9.34 -16.33 8.81
CA CYS A 37 -10.79 -16.46 8.73
C CYS A 37 -11.25 -17.34 7.55
N ARG A 38 -10.44 -17.51 6.50
CA ARG A 38 -10.73 -18.40 5.36
C ARG A 38 -10.25 -19.84 5.52
N ALA A 39 -9.52 -20.17 6.60
CA ALA A 39 -9.06 -21.52 6.90
C ALA A 39 -10.16 -22.32 7.64
N PRO A 40 -10.14 -23.67 7.58
CA PRO A 40 -11.14 -24.51 6.90
C PRO A 40 -12.60 -24.45 7.40
N GLU A 41 -12.92 -23.70 8.46
CA GLU A 41 -14.26 -23.61 9.06
C GLU A 41 -14.70 -22.16 9.35
N GLY A 42 -13.93 -21.14 8.93
CA GLY A 42 -14.26 -19.75 9.21
C GLY A 42 -15.10 -19.05 8.13
N ASP A 43 -16.01 -18.17 8.57
CA ASP A 43 -16.75 -17.25 7.71
C ASP A 43 -16.00 -15.92 7.57
N VAL A 44 -15.89 -15.41 6.34
CA VAL A 44 -15.44 -14.04 6.09
C VAL A 44 -16.58 -13.10 6.41
N THR A 45 -16.45 -12.34 7.49
CA THR A 45 -17.47 -11.37 7.90
C THR A 45 -17.38 -10.09 7.06
N GLU A 46 -18.51 -9.40 6.90
CA GLU A 46 -18.58 -8.06 6.31
C GLU A 46 -17.65 -7.08 7.03
N GLU A 47 -17.57 -7.18 8.36
CA GLU A 47 -16.65 -6.39 9.18
C GLU A 47 -15.18 -6.62 8.81
N THR A 48 -14.79 -7.87 8.52
CA THR A 48 -13.42 -8.20 8.10
C THR A 48 -13.09 -7.59 6.74
N LEU A 49 -14.04 -7.63 5.80
CA LEU A 49 -13.87 -7.00 4.48
C LEU A 49 -13.86 -5.47 4.56
N LYS A 50 -14.69 -4.89 5.43
CA LYS A 50 -14.67 -3.45 5.70
C LYS A 50 -13.31 -3.03 6.24
N LYS A 51 -12.79 -3.72 7.25
CA LYS A 51 -11.44 -3.42 7.81
C LYS A 51 -10.35 -3.54 6.76
N LEU A 52 -10.35 -4.58 5.94
CA LEU A 52 -9.40 -4.69 4.83
C LEU A 52 -9.51 -3.49 3.86
N THR A 53 -10.74 -3.05 3.57
CA THR A 53 -10.98 -1.90 2.67
C THR A 53 -10.47 -0.59 3.28
N ASP A 54 -10.68 -0.39 4.58
CA ASP A 54 -10.18 0.78 5.32
C ASP A 54 -8.63 0.86 5.18
N GLU A 55 -7.88 -0.20 5.51
CA GLU A 55 -6.39 -0.17 5.40
C GLU A 55 -5.88 -0.04 3.95
N VAL A 56 -6.58 -0.62 2.98
CA VAL A 56 -6.23 -0.46 1.55
C VAL A 56 -6.39 1.01 1.16
N GLY A 57 -7.43 1.69 1.66
CA GLY A 57 -7.65 3.12 1.48
C GLY A 57 -6.53 3.95 2.10
N ASP A 58 -6.10 3.61 3.32
CA ASP A 58 -5.03 4.31 4.02
C ASP A 58 -3.68 4.16 3.28
N VAL A 59 -3.32 2.93 2.85
CA VAL A 59 -2.13 2.72 2.01
C VAL A 59 -2.21 3.49 0.69
N LEU A 60 -3.38 3.53 0.03
CA LEU A 60 -3.56 4.29 -1.20
C LEU A 60 -3.36 5.80 -0.96
N CYS A 61 -3.91 6.34 0.14
CA CYS A 61 -3.69 7.73 0.55
C CYS A 61 -2.19 8.03 0.69
N MET A 62 -1.44 7.12 1.31
CA MET A 62 0.01 7.28 1.45
C MET A 62 0.74 7.23 0.11
N ILE A 63 0.36 6.34 -0.82
CA ILE A 63 0.92 6.30 -2.19
C ILE A 63 0.66 7.62 -2.93
N GLU A 64 -0.54 8.19 -2.82
CA GLU A 64 -0.84 9.50 -3.41
C GLU A 64 0.04 10.61 -2.81
N LEU A 65 0.30 10.57 -1.51
CA LEU A 65 1.20 11.52 -0.86
C LEU A 65 2.65 11.36 -1.34
N LEU A 66 3.14 10.13 -1.53
CA LEU A 66 4.46 9.91 -2.14
C LEU A 66 4.56 10.56 -3.53
N GLN A 67 3.49 10.49 -4.33
CA GLN A 67 3.43 11.14 -5.64
C GLN A 67 3.37 12.67 -5.50
N LYS A 68 2.55 13.21 -4.60
CA LYS A 68 2.43 14.66 -4.35
C LYS A 68 3.76 15.28 -3.90
N PHE A 69 4.53 14.55 -3.09
CA PHE A 69 5.88 14.92 -2.66
C PHE A 69 6.97 14.63 -3.70
N LYS A 70 6.58 14.17 -4.91
CA LYS A 70 7.46 13.89 -6.06
C LYS A 70 8.52 12.82 -5.78
N LEU A 71 8.23 11.87 -4.88
CA LEU A 71 9.08 10.70 -4.63
C LEU A 71 8.87 9.59 -5.67
N ILE A 72 7.70 9.57 -6.31
CA ILE A 72 7.31 8.66 -7.38
C ILE A 72 6.49 9.40 -8.45
N THR A 73 6.34 8.79 -9.63
CA THR A 73 5.41 9.24 -10.67
C THR A 73 4.43 8.12 -11.02
N TRP A 74 3.21 8.49 -11.45
CA TRP A 74 2.21 7.49 -11.85
C TRP A 74 2.66 6.69 -13.09
N ASP A 75 3.26 7.36 -14.08
CA ASP A 75 3.77 6.70 -15.28
C ASP A 75 4.76 5.57 -14.95
N GLU A 76 5.69 5.80 -14.03
CA GLU A 76 6.65 4.79 -13.58
C GLU A 76 5.97 3.68 -12.76
N VAL A 77 5.06 4.04 -11.86
CA VAL A 77 4.33 3.06 -11.03
C VAL A 77 3.48 2.13 -11.89
N GLU A 78 2.74 2.66 -12.86
CA GLU A 78 1.90 1.89 -13.78
C GLU A 78 2.74 0.97 -14.68
N GLU A 79 3.90 1.41 -15.13
CA GLU A 79 4.83 0.53 -15.87
C GLU A 79 5.32 -0.63 -14.99
N ARG A 80 5.63 -0.35 -13.72
CA ARG A 80 6.02 -1.39 -12.76
C ARG A 80 4.87 -2.34 -12.44
N GLU A 81 3.64 -1.85 -12.37
CA GLU A 81 2.42 -2.66 -12.21
C GLU A 81 2.27 -3.65 -13.37
N ARG A 82 2.34 -3.18 -14.62
CA ARG A 82 2.27 -4.04 -15.81
C ARG A 82 3.32 -5.15 -15.77
N VAL A 83 4.56 -4.82 -15.42
CA VAL A 83 5.63 -5.82 -15.28
C VAL A 83 5.33 -6.81 -14.14
N LYS A 84 4.73 -6.37 -13.04
CA LYS A 84 4.34 -7.27 -11.94
C LYS A 84 3.21 -8.20 -12.36
N LEU A 85 2.22 -7.72 -13.11
CA LEU A 85 1.10 -8.51 -13.62
C LEU A 85 1.59 -9.63 -14.54
N GLU A 86 2.48 -9.31 -15.50
CA GLU A 86 3.08 -10.33 -16.38
C GLU A 86 3.89 -11.38 -15.61
N LYS A 87 4.56 -10.98 -14.52
CA LYS A 87 5.22 -11.94 -13.62
C LYS A 87 4.21 -12.82 -12.88
N LEU A 88 3.09 -12.26 -12.41
CA LEU A 88 2.07 -13.03 -11.70
C LEU A 88 1.39 -14.06 -12.61
N LYS A 89 1.13 -13.73 -13.87
CA LYS A 89 0.64 -14.70 -14.88
C LYS A 89 1.57 -15.91 -15.05
N LYS A 90 2.88 -15.71 -14.91
CA LYS A 90 3.88 -16.77 -15.07
C LYS A 90 4.17 -17.55 -13.77
N TYR A 91 4.14 -16.89 -12.63
CA TYR A 91 4.69 -17.41 -11.37
C TYR A 91 3.66 -17.55 -10.24
N SER A 92 2.38 -17.33 -10.50
CA SER A 92 1.30 -17.51 -9.53
C SER A 92 0.16 -18.35 -10.12
N ASN A 93 -0.71 -18.85 -9.24
CA ASN A 93 -1.93 -19.60 -9.64
C ASN A 93 -3.17 -18.69 -9.69
N LEU A 94 -2.99 -17.37 -9.72
CA LEU A 94 -4.10 -16.43 -9.85
C LEU A 94 -4.62 -16.45 -11.29
N GLU A 95 -5.94 -16.49 -11.45
CA GLU A 95 -6.60 -16.34 -12.76
C GLU A 95 -6.75 -14.85 -13.08
N ILE A 96 -5.79 -14.30 -13.84
CA ILE A 96 -5.62 -12.86 -14.19
C ILE A 96 -5.12 -12.68 -15.62
#